data_AF-A0A2E5QA18-F1
#
_entry.id   AF-A0A2E5QA18-F1
#
_cell.length_a   1.000
_cell.length_b   1.000
_cell.length_c   1.000
_cell.angle_alpha   90.00
_cell.angle_beta   90.00
_cell.angle_gamma   90.00
#
_symmetry.space_group_name_H-M   'P 1'
#
loop_
_entity.id
_entity.type
_entity.pdbx_description
1 polymer ?
#
loop_
_entity_poly.entity_id
_entity_poly.type
_entity_poly.pdbx_seq_one_letter_code
_entity_poly.pdbx_strand_id
1 'polypeptide(L)'
;MRNKLLHRLTLIPEVIRLYYWSVRLGVRNFGVFFHDYRLIEQSGLFWPSQYLQDAGERIAGHVDPIAHYLAIGSENGMDPNLLFDTNYYLEGYPDVQTNNINPLVHYIVFGGAEGRSTHRLFDGQYYREQYGHLLVHGTNPLVDFLENGCSGKRDPCLLFES
;
A
#
# COMPACT_ATOMS: atom_id res chain seq x y z
N MET A 1 2.61 33.10 9.18
CA MET A 1 3.89 32.84 8.46
C MET A 1 4.86 31.88 9.19
N ARG A 2 4.70 31.61 10.50
CA ARG A 2 5.63 30.79 11.29
C ARG A 2 5.55 29.26 11.06
N ASN A 3 4.42 28.74 10.55
CA ASN A 3 4.24 27.30 10.31
C ASN A 3 4.92 26.76 9.03
N LYS A 4 5.05 27.56 7.97
CA LYS A 4 5.68 27.10 6.70
C LYS A 4 7.20 26.91 6.82
N LEU A 5 7.86 27.66 7.69
CA LEU A 5 9.30 27.56 7.94
C LEU A 5 9.66 26.33 8.78
N LEU A 6 8.85 25.99 9.78
CA LEU A 6 9.06 24.80 10.62
C LEU A 6 8.84 23.49 9.85
N HIS A 7 7.81 23.43 8.98
CA HIS A 7 7.56 22.25 8.13
C HIS A 7 8.65 22.03 7.07
N ARG A 8 9.34 23.09 6.61
CA ARG A 8 10.48 22.97 5.68
C ARG A 8 11.74 22.42 6.34
N LEU A 9 11.92 22.63 7.64
CA LEU A 9 13.10 22.18 8.39
C LEU A 9 13.06 20.69 8.75
N THR A 10 11.86 20.10 8.87
CA THR A 10 11.68 18.66 9.15
C THR A 10 11.72 17.76 7.92
N LEU A 11 11.46 18.32 6.72
CA LEU A 11 11.46 17.57 5.46
C LEU A 11 12.87 17.30 4.89
N ILE A 12 13.84 18.16 5.20
CA ILE A 12 15.21 18.03 4.66
C ILE A 12 15.87 16.71 5.10
N PRO A 13 15.81 16.30 6.38
CA PRO A 13 16.31 14.99 6.80
C PRO A 13 15.60 13.81 6.13
N GLU A 14 14.27 13.89 5.94
CA GLU A 14 13.49 12.83 5.33
C GLU A 14 13.82 12.65 3.84
N VAL A 15 13.89 13.74 3.08
CA VAL A 15 14.24 13.70 1.66
C VAL A 15 15.65 13.15 1.47
N ILE A 16 16.62 13.55 2.31
CA ILE A 16 17.99 13.01 2.27
C ILE A 16 18.00 11.51 2.57
N ARG A 17 17.25 11.07 3.59
CA ARG A 17 17.12 9.66 3.97
C ARG A 17 16.49 8.83 2.84
N LEU A 18 15.43 9.32 2.21
CA LEU A 18 14.78 8.64 1.09
C LEU A 18 15.65 8.64 -0.16
N TYR A 19 16.39 9.72 -0.41
CA TYR A 19 17.35 9.77 -1.51
C TYR A 19 18.50 8.78 -1.30
N TYR A 20 18.99 8.64 -0.07
CA TYR A 20 19.96 7.59 0.28
C TYR A 20 19.43 6.20 -0.09
N TRP A 21 18.18 5.88 0.30
CA TRP A 21 17.58 4.59 -0.03
C TRP A 21 17.32 4.40 -1.52
N SER A 22 16.89 5.44 -2.23
CA SER A 22 16.69 5.36 -3.68
C SER A 22 17.99 5.00 -4.40
N VAL A 23 19.11 5.62 -4.01
CA VAL A 23 20.43 5.31 -4.58
C VAL A 23 20.85 3.88 -4.20
N ARG A 24 20.72 3.50 -2.92
CA ARG A 24 21.17 2.19 -2.44
C ARG A 24 20.39 1.01 -3.04
N LEU A 25 19.11 1.22 -3.33
CA LEU A 25 18.21 0.22 -3.91
C LEU A 25 18.15 0.29 -5.46
N GLY A 26 18.94 1.18 -6.10
CA GLY A 26 19.03 1.26 -7.56
C GLY A 26 17.82 1.90 -8.24
N VAL A 27 17.03 2.69 -7.53
CA VAL A 27 15.85 3.40 -8.05
C VAL A 27 16.29 4.47 -9.04
N ARG A 28 15.68 4.47 -10.24
CA ARG A 28 16.06 5.35 -11.35
C ARG A 28 15.38 6.72 -11.30
N ASN A 29 14.16 6.80 -10.78
CA ASN A 29 13.37 8.05 -10.74
C ASN A 29 12.98 8.38 -9.30
N PHE A 30 13.76 9.26 -8.67
CA PHE A 30 13.51 9.68 -7.29
C PHE A 30 12.16 10.40 -7.12
N GLY A 31 11.70 11.15 -8.12
CA GLY A 31 10.43 11.88 -8.03
C GLY A 31 9.22 10.94 -7.90
N VAL A 32 9.19 9.90 -8.74
CA VAL A 32 8.15 8.86 -8.69
C VAL A 32 8.28 8.07 -7.39
N PHE A 33 9.49 7.63 -7.03
CA PHE A 33 9.72 6.89 -5.79
C PHE A 33 9.27 7.67 -4.55
N PHE A 34 9.61 8.96 -4.46
CA PHE A 34 9.20 9.79 -3.34
C PHE A 34 7.68 9.98 -3.31
N HIS A 35 7.04 10.17 -4.46
CA HIS A 35 5.58 10.25 -4.56
C HIS A 35 4.91 8.96 -4.05
N ASP A 36 5.33 7.81 -4.57
CA ASP A 36 4.78 6.51 -4.24
C ASP A 36 5.03 6.14 -2.77
N TYR A 37 6.22 6.48 -2.25
CA TYR A 37 6.54 6.31 -0.84
C TYR A 37 5.52 7.03 0.04
N ARG A 38 5.26 8.30 -0.27
CA ARG A 38 4.33 9.14 0.50
C ARG A 38 2.89 8.67 0.37
N LEU A 39 2.50 8.13 -0.79
CA LEU A 39 1.20 7.48 -0.98
C LEU A 39 1.04 6.27 -0.06
N ILE A 40 2.00 5.35 -0.09
CA ILE A 40 1.96 4.14 0.74
C ILE A 40 1.97 4.51 2.22
N GLU A 41 2.87 5.41 2.65
CA GLU A 41 3.00 5.84 4.04
C GLU A 41 1.69 6.42 4.61
N GLN A 42 0.96 7.19 3.80
CA GLN A 42 -0.28 7.86 4.23
C GLN A 42 -1.52 6.98 4.07
N SER A 43 -1.43 5.86 3.35
CA SER A 43 -2.59 5.01 3.05
C SER A 43 -3.09 4.19 4.23
N GLY A 44 -2.23 3.87 5.20
CA GLY A 44 -2.52 2.88 6.25
C GLY A 44 -2.53 1.42 5.76
N LEU A 45 -2.32 1.17 4.47
CA LEU A 45 -2.33 -0.17 3.85
C LEU A 45 -0.98 -0.87 3.85
N PHE A 46 0.04 -0.31 4.49
CA PHE A 46 1.35 -0.93 4.62
C PHE A 46 1.68 -1.10 6.10
N TRP A 47 2.08 -2.31 6.49
CA TRP A 47 2.37 -2.68 7.87
C TRP A 47 3.87 -2.96 8.04
N PRO A 48 4.70 -1.94 8.36
CA PRO A 48 6.15 -2.03 8.37
C PRO A 48 6.71 -3.17 9.21
N SER A 49 6.17 -3.35 10.42
CA SER A 49 6.66 -4.35 11.36
C SER A 49 6.36 -5.78 10.89
N GLN A 50 5.19 -6.00 10.29
CA GLN A 50 4.82 -7.31 9.74
C GLN A 50 5.64 -7.60 8.49
N TYR A 51 5.74 -6.63 7.58
CA TYR A 51 6.53 -6.74 6.35
C TYR A 51 7.98 -7.17 6.61
N LEU A 52 8.64 -6.54 7.60
CA LEU A 52 10.01 -6.90 7.97
C LEU A 52 10.11 -8.27 8.64
N GLN A 53 9.10 -8.68 9.40
CA GLN A 53 9.05 -10.04 9.99
C GLN A 53 8.95 -11.11 8.90
N ASP A 54 8.07 -10.90 7.92
CA ASP A 54 7.87 -11.83 6.80
C ASP A 54 9.08 -11.83 5.85
N ALA A 55 9.77 -10.70 5.74
CA ALA A 55 11.04 -10.60 5.03
C ALA A 55 12.19 -11.40 5.67
N GLY A 56 12.17 -11.59 7.00
CA GLY A 56 13.19 -12.32 7.77
C GLY A 56 14.60 -11.72 7.69
N GLU A 57 15.64 -12.57 7.91
CA GLU A 57 17.07 -12.24 7.74
C GLU A 57 17.47 -11.87 6.29
N ARG A 58 16.53 -11.98 5.34
CA ARG A 58 16.73 -11.76 3.89
C ARG A 58 17.07 -10.30 3.57
N ILE A 59 16.82 -9.40 4.51
CA ILE A 59 17.22 -8.00 4.44
C ILE A 59 18.33 -7.76 5.47
N ALA A 60 19.58 -7.73 5.01
CA ALA A 60 20.71 -7.41 5.88
C ALA A 60 20.64 -5.95 6.37
N GLY A 61 20.25 -5.76 7.64
CA GLY A 61 20.23 -4.48 8.34
C GLY A 61 18.87 -3.78 8.39
N HIS A 62 18.80 -2.69 9.16
CA HIS A 62 17.61 -1.85 9.35
C HIS A 62 17.27 -1.09 8.03
N VAL A 63 16.68 -1.78 7.07
CA VAL A 63 16.17 -1.17 5.84
C VAL A 63 14.92 -0.35 6.14
N ASP A 64 14.68 0.69 5.35
CA ASP A 64 13.35 1.27 5.30
C ASP A 64 12.39 0.31 4.56
N PRO A 65 11.30 -0.14 5.20
CA PRO A 65 10.45 -1.19 4.65
C PRO A 65 9.59 -0.74 3.46
N ILE A 66 9.12 0.52 3.43
CA ILE A 66 8.36 1.04 2.28
C ILE A 66 9.31 1.22 1.10
N ALA A 67 10.51 1.75 1.33
CA ALA A 67 11.53 1.87 0.29
C ALA A 67 11.90 0.51 -0.30
N HIS A 68 12.08 -0.50 0.57
CA HIS A 68 12.35 -1.86 0.14
C HIS A 68 11.18 -2.45 -0.65
N TYR A 69 9.94 -2.27 -0.16
CA TYR A 69 8.75 -2.74 -0.86
C TYR A 69 8.64 -2.17 -2.27
N LEU A 70 8.79 -0.86 -2.41
CA LEU A 70 8.70 -0.16 -3.70
C LEU A 70 9.78 -0.59 -4.70
N ALA A 71 11.00 -0.84 -4.21
CA ALA A 71 12.13 -1.12 -5.10
C ALA A 71 12.32 -2.60 -5.41
N ILE A 72 11.89 -3.50 -4.51
CA ILE A 72 12.25 -4.92 -4.56
C ILE A 72 11.07 -5.80 -4.13
N GLY A 73 10.40 -5.43 -3.04
CA GLY A 73 9.42 -6.29 -2.37
C GLY A 73 8.23 -6.65 -3.24
N SER A 74 7.63 -5.66 -3.91
CA SER A 74 6.44 -5.89 -4.72
C SER A 74 6.73 -6.78 -5.94
N GLU A 75 7.89 -6.63 -6.57
CA GLU A 75 8.30 -7.47 -7.71
C GLU A 75 8.56 -8.91 -7.27
N ASN A 76 8.97 -9.12 -6.02
CA ASN A 76 9.14 -10.44 -5.41
C ASN A 76 7.84 -11.00 -4.81
N GLY A 77 6.70 -10.36 -5.05
CA GLY A 77 5.40 -10.83 -4.55
C GLY A 77 5.27 -10.79 -3.02
N MET A 78 6.00 -9.89 -2.35
CA MET A 78 5.89 -9.72 -0.90
C MET A 78 4.67 -8.88 -0.55
N ASP A 79 3.98 -9.24 0.53
CA ASP A 79 2.70 -8.60 0.86
C ASP A 79 2.87 -7.39 1.80
N PRO A 80 2.19 -6.26 1.52
CA PRO A 80 2.28 -5.07 2.36
C PRO A 80 1.45 -5.16 3.64
N ASN A 81 0.44 -6.03 3.65
CA ASN A 81 -0.41 -6.35 4.81
C ASN A 81 -1.13 -7.70 4.58
N LEU A 82 -1.83 -8.21 5.60
CA LEU A 82 -2.47 -9.54 5.55
C LEU A 82 -3.67 -9.68 4.60
N LEU A 83 -4.24 -8.57 4.14
CA LEU A 83 -5.41 -8.53 3.23
C LEU A 83 -5.07 -7.96 1.85
N PHE A 84 -3.77 -7.88 1.54
CA PHE A 84 -3.30 -7.55 0.21
C PHE A 84 -2.27 -8.59 -0.23
N ASP A 85 -2.71 -9.55 -1.02
CA ASP A 85 -1.86 -10.55 -1.66
C ASP A 85 -1.37 -9.97 -3.01
N THR A 86 -0.07 -9.70 -3.05
CA THR A 86 0.59 -9.02 -4.16
C THR A 86 0.56 -9.87 -5.43
N ASN A 87 0.75 -11.19 -5.30
CA ASN A 87 0.72 -12.09 -6.44
C ASN A 87 -0.71 -12.26 -6.97
N TYR A 88 -1.67 -12.45 -6.05
CA TYR A 88 -3.09 -12.52 -6.39
C TYR A 88 -3.54 -11.26 -7.16
N TYR A 89 -3.11 -10.08 -6.70
CA TYR A 89 -3.45 -8.83 -7.35
C TYR A 89 -2.82 -8.73 -8.75
N LEU A 90 -1.53 -9.05 -8.92
CA LEU A 90 -0.87 -8.99 -10.23
C LEU A 90 -1.43 -10.02 -11.22
N GLU A 91 -1.77 -11.22 -10.75
CA GLU A 91 -2.40 -12.27 -11.57
C GLU A 91 -3.83 -11.90 -12.00
N GLY A 92 -4.61 -11.31 -11.08
CA GLY A 92 -5.97 -10.85 -11.35
C GLY A 92 -6.05 -9.62 -12.24
N TYR A 93 -4.97 -8.83 -12.31
CA TYR A 93 -4.92 -7.54 -12.99
C TYR A 93 -3.72 -7.40 -13.93
N PRO A 94 -3.79 -8.01 -15.13
CA PRO A 94 -2.68 -8.02 -16.09
C PRO A 94 -2.25 -6.62 -16.56
N ASP A 95 -3.14 -5.63 -16.52
CA ASP A 95 -2.82 -4.23 -16.84
C ASP A 95 -1.80 -3.63 -15.87
N VAL A 96 -1.83 -4.04 -14.61
CA VAL A 96 -0.86 -3.61 -13.59
C VAL A 96 0.48 -4.31 -13.81
N GLN A 97 0.44 -5.64 -14.01
CA GLN A 97 1.63 -6.46 -14.21
C GLN A 97 2.38 -6.10 -15.49
N THR A 98 1.68 -5.98 -16.63
CA THR A 98 2.30 -5.73 -17.94
C THR A 98 2.93 -4.34 -18.05
N ASN A 99 2.40 -3.35 -17.32
CA ASN A 99 2.96 -2.00 -17.25
C ASN A 99 4.01 -1.83 -16.13
N ASN A 100 4.33 -2.91 -15.40
CA ASN A 100 5.26 -2.89 -14.25
C ASN A 100 4.92 -1.80 -13.23
N ILE A 101 3.63 -1.61 -12.95
CA ILE A 101 3.14 -0.65 -11.95
C ILE A 101 3.18 -1.31 -10.57
N ASN A 102 3.65 -0.61 -9.54
CA ASN A 102 3.60 -1.15 -8.19
C ASN A 102 2.14 -1.44 -7.79
N PRO A 103 1.82 -2.68 -7.38
CA PRO A 103 0.44 -3.12 -7.20
C PRO A 103 -0.28 -2.39 -6.06
N LEU A 104 0.40 -2.13 -4.94
CA LEU A 104 -0.20 -1.37 -3.84
C LEU A 104 -0.44 0.08 -4.23
N VAL A 105 0.52 0.72 -4.94
CA VAL A 105 0.33 2.08 -5.46
C VAL A 105 -0.86 2.14 -6.40
N HIS A 106 -0.95 1.20 -7.35
CA HIS A 106 -2.09 1.12 -8.26
C HIS A 106 -3.40 0.97 -7.49
N TYR A 107 -3.44 0.10 -6.48
CA TYR A 107 -4.64 -0.12 -5.70
C TYR A 107 -5.07 1.12 -4.92
N ILE A 108 -4.12 1.83 -4.29
CA ILE A 108 -4.38 3.08 -3.56
C ILE A 108 -4.98 4.13 -4.49
N VAL A 109 -4.42 4.29 -5.70
CA VAL A 109 -4.81 5.39 -6.62
C VAL A 109 -6.05 5.05 -7.45
N PHE A 110 -6.17 3.81 -7.91
CA PHE A 110 -7.22 3.39 -8.85
C PHE A 110 -7.99 2.16 -8.36
N GLY A 111 -7.29 1.09 -7.99
CA GLY A 111 -7.89 -0.22 -7.79
C GLY A 111 -9.02 -0.24 -6.74
N GLY A 112 -8.87 0.50 -5.64
CA GLY A 112 -9.93 0.63 -4.64
C GLY A 112 -11.19 1.29 -5.21
N ALA A 113 -11.05 2.37 -5.99
CA ALA A 113 -12.17 3.05 -6.65
C ALA A 113 -12.75 2.26 -7.85
N GLU A 114 -12.01 1.28 -8.36
CA GLU A 114 -12.47 0.34 -9.39
C GLU A 114 -13.13 -0.91 -8.78
N GLY A 115 -13.03 -1.12 -7.46
CA GLY A 115 -13.56 -2.31 -6.80
C GLY A 115 -12.70 -3.56 -7.03
N ARG A 116 -11.39 -3.37 -7.25
CA ARG A 116 -10.47 -4.49 -7.39
C ARG A 116 -10.29 -5.25 -6.07
N SER A 117 -10.28 -6.56 -6.14
CA SER A 117 -10.07 -7.47 -5.01
C SER A 117 -8.58 -7.63 -4.74
N THR A 118 -8.20 -7.50 -3.48
CA THR A 118 -6.78 -7.53 -3.06
C THR A 118 -6.37 -8.86 -2.45
N HIS A 119 -7.35 -9.69 -2.07
CA HIS A 119 -7.12 -10.98 -1.45
C HIS A 119 -8.37 -11.85 -1.63
N ARG A 120 -8.24 -13.17 -1.52
CA ARG A 120 -9.39 -14.10 -1.48
C ARG A 120 -10.40 -13.82 -0.36
N LEU A 121 -9.97 -13.07 0.66
CA LEU A 121 -10.77 -12.70 1.83
C LEU A 121 -11.24 -11.25 1.77
N PHE A 122 -10.98 -10.54 0.67
CA PHE A 122 -11.44 -9.18 0.46
C PHE A 122 -11.86 -9.00 -1.00
N ASP A 123 -13.17 -9.03 -1.23
CA ASP A 123 -13.78 -8.77 -2.52
C ASP A 123 -14.13 -7.29 -2.62
N GLY A 124 -13.33 -6.56 -3.41
CA GLY A 124 -13.46 -5.11 -3.53
C GLY A 124 -14.76 -4.68 -4.20
N GLN A 125 -15.29 -5.50 -5.10
CA GLN A 125 -16.53 -5.20 -5.81
C GLN A 125 -17.71 -5.38 -4.86
N TYR A 126 -17.78 -6.55 -4.22
CA TYR A 126 -18.79 -6.85 -3.22
C TYR A 126 -18.81 -5.79 -2.11
N TYR A 127 -17.64 -5.46 -1.55
CA TYR A 127 -17.55 -4.49 -0.47
C TYR A 127 -18.13 -3.12 -0.86
N ARG A 128 -17.86 -2.68 -2.10
CA ARG A 128 -18.38 -1.41 -2.61
C ARG A 128 -19.88 -1.46 -2.89
N GLU A 129 -20.38 -2.57 -3.41
CA GLU A 129 -21.82 -2.75 -3.63
C GLU A 129 -22.58 -2.69 -2.29
N GLN A 130 -22.05 -3.31 -1.23
CA GLN A 130 -22.69 -3.33 0.08
C GLN A 130 -22.48 -2.04 0.87
N TYR A 131 -21.23 -1.57 0.99
CA TYR A 131 -20.85 -0.51 1.92
C TYR A 131 -20.37 0.76 1.24
N GLY A 132 -20.33 0.82 -0.09
CA GLY A 132 -19.86 1.99 -0.84
C GLY A 132 -20.59 3.28 -0.48
N HIS A 133 -21.85 3.19 -0.07
CA HIS A 133 -22.66 4.32 0.40
C HIS A 133 -22.23 4.87 1.77
N LEU A 134 -21.44 4.11 2.55
CA LEU A 134 -20.90 4.49 3.85
C LEU A 134 -19.48 5.07 3.74
N LEU A 135 -18.82 4.92 2.59
CA LEU A 135 -17.47 5.43 2.39
C LEU A 135 -17.52 6.95 2.31
N VAL A 136 -16.75 7.61 3.17
CA VAL A 136 -16.45 9.03 3.01
C VAL A 136 -15.80 9.21 1.63
N HIS A 137 -16.12 10.32 0.94
CA HIS A 137 -15.71 10.53 -0.44
C HIS A 137 -14.21 10.25 -0.67
N GLY A 138 -13.93 9.24 -1.49
CA GLY A 138 -12.56 8.85 -1.86
C GLY A 138 -11.86 7.93 -0.85
N THR A 139 -12.52 7.49 0.22
CA THR A 139 -11.96 6.48 1.13
C THR A 139 -11.76 5.16 0.38
N ASN A 140 -10.57 4.60 0.49
CA ASN A 140 -10.24 3.30 -0.09
C ASN A 140 -11.01 2.19 0.66
N PRO A 141 -11.72 1.27 -0.05
CA PRO A 141 -12.53 0.22 0.57
C PRO A 141 -11.77 -0.68 1.55
N LEU A 142 -10.52 -1.06 1.23
CA LEU A 142 -9.73 -1.90 2.13
C LEU A 142 -9.32 -1.15 3.40
N VAL A 143 -9.01 0.14 3.29
CA VAL A 143 -8.75 0.98 4.48
C VAL A 143 -9.97 1.02 5.39
N ASP A 144 -11.13 1.29 4.80
CA ASP A 144 -12.40 1.33 5.53
C ASP A 144 -12.74 0.00 6.20
N PHE A 145 -12.46 -1.13 5.54
CA PHE A 145 -12.61 -2.46 6.14
C PHE A 145 -11.63 -2.71 7.28
N LEU A 146 -10.36 -2.35 7.13
CA LEU A 146 -9.36 -2.51 8.19
C LEU A 146 -9.71 -1.69 9.44
N GLU A 147 -10.33 -0.52 9.26
CA GLU A 147 -10.73 0.35 10.37
C GLU A 147 -12.07 -0.06 11.01
N ASN A 148 -13.05 -0.44 10.20
CA ASN A 148 -14.43 -0.64 10.67
C ASN A 148 -14.88 -2.12 10.67
N GLY A 149 -14.30 -2.96 9.82
CA GLY A 149 -14.64 -4.37 9.67
C GLY A 149 -14.33 -5.21 10.92
N CYS A 150 -13.25 -4.90 11.64
CA CYS A 150 -12.92 -5.54 12.93
C CYS A 150 -14.01 -5.38 14.01
N SER A 151 -14.94 -4.42 13.85
CA SER A 151 -16.08 -4.26 14.76
C SER A 151 -17.22 -5.26 14.50
N GLY A 152 -17.08 -6.15 13.51
CA GLY A 152 -18.07 -7.18 13.15
C GLY A 152 -19.28 -6.64 12.40
N LYS A 153 -19.21 -5.43 11.85
CA LYS A 153 -20.34 -4.74 11.18
C LYS A 153 -20.28 -4.76 9.66
N ARG A 154 -19.16 -5.21 9.09
CA ARG A 154 -18.93 -5.21 7.64
C ARG A 154 -18.20 -6.48 7.24
N ASP A 155 -18.76 -7.20 6.27
CA ASP A 155 -18.20 -8.43 5.76
C ASP A 155 -17.38 -8.16 4.50
N PRO A 156 -16.15 -8.66 4.40
CA PRO A 156 -15.26 -8.32 3.29
C PRO A 156 -15.53 -9.13 2.01
N CYS A 157 -16.27 -10.24 2.11
CA CYS A 157 -16.76 -11.01 0.98
C CYS A 157 -17.93 -11.92 1.40
N LEU A 158 -18.61 -12.52 0.43
CA LEU A 158 -19.75 -13.44 0.63
C LEU A 158 -19.45 -14.65 1.53
N LEU A 159 -18.16 -15.03 1.68
CA LEU A 159 -17.76 -16.18 2.51
C LEU A 159 -17.92 -15.95 4.01
N PHE A 160 -18.18 -14.71 4.43
CA PHE A 160 -18.35 -14.32 5.83
C PHE A 160 -19.81 -14.12 6.24
N GLU A 161 -20.77 -14.39 5.36
CA GLU A 161 -22.20 -14.38 5.71
C GLU A 161 -22.49 -15.39 6.82
N SER A 162 -22.92 -14.90 7.99
CA SER A 162 -23.46 -15.69 9.10
C SER A 162 -24.98 -15.68 9.13
#